data_AF-A0A835PB29-F1
#
_entry.id   AF-A0A835PB29-F1
#
_cell.length_a   1.000
_cell.length_b   1.000
_cell.length_c   1.000
_cell.angle_alpha   90.00
_cell.angle_beta   90.00
_cell.angle_gamma   90.00
#
_symmetry.space_group_name_H-M   'P 1'
#
loop_
_entity.id
_entity.type
_entity.pdbx_description
1 polymer ?
#
loop_
_entity_poly.entity_id
_entity_poly.type
_entity_poly.pdbx_seq_one_letter_code
_entity_poly.pdbx_strand_id
1 'polypeptide(L)'
;MEHPTFDVDLAIILCEMNSFKDGLLFLYEKMKLYKEVIACYMQAHDHDKLIACCRKLGDSTQGGDPSLWGDLLKYFGDLGEDCSKEVKEVLTYIERDDVLPPIVVLQTLSKNSCLTLSVVKDYIARKLEQESKLIEDDRKSIDKYQEETTSMRKEIQELRTNAKIFQLSKCTACTFTLDLPAVHFMCMHSFHLRCLGDNEKECPECSPEYRAVLETRRNLEQNAKDQDRFFHQVKSSKDGFSVIADYFSKGIVSKTANGTCST
;
A
#
# COMPACT_ATOMS: atom_id res chain seq x y z
N MET A 1 24.41 6.28 25.20
CA MET A 1 24.73 4.91 24.75
C MET A 1 25.76 4.38 25.73
N GLU A 2 25.31 3.67 26.77
CA GLU A 2 26.21 2.94 27.66
C GLU A 2 26.05 1.46 27.30
N HIS A 3 27.12 0.86 26.78
CA HIS A 3 27.19 -0.59 26.64
C HIS A 3 27.14 -1.18 28.06
N PRO A 4 26.26 -2.15 28.33
CA PRO A 4 26.23 -2.76 29.64
C PRO A 4 27.59 -3.40 29.94
N THR A 5 28.20 -3.01 31.07
CA THR A 5 29.50 -3.49 31.57
C THR A 5 29.42 -4.90 32.14
N PHE A 6 28.48 -5.70 31.66
CA PHE A 6 28.23 -7.06 32.10
C PHE A 6 28.01 -7.93 30.87
N ASP A 7 28.59 -9.13 30.90
CA ASP A 7 28.33 -10.15 29.90
C ASP A 7 26.87 -10.57 30.02
N VAL A 8 26.10 -10.24 28.98
CA VAL A 8 24.65 -10.39 28.96
C VAL A 8 24.26 -11.88 28.93
N ASP A 9 25.07 -12.72 28.28
CA ASP A 9 24.85 -14.16 28.23
C ASP A 9 25.10 -14.77 29.62
N LEU A 10 26.15 -14.32 30.31
CA LEU A 10 26.42 -14.71 31.69
C LEU A 10 25.29 -14.27 32.64
N ALA A 11 24.74 -13.07 32.45
CA ALA A 11 23.64 -12.55 33.26
C ALA A 11 22.33 -13.35 33.05
N ILE A 12 22.04 -13.79 31.82
CA ILE A 12 20.91 -14.67 31.51
C ILE A 12 21.10 -16.02 32.21
N ILE A 13 22.27 -16.64 32.06
CA ILE A 13 22.57 -17.94 32.69
C ILE A 13 22.45 -17.84 34.21
N LEU A 14 22.97 -16.78 34.83
CA LEU A 14 22.86 -16.56 36.28
C LEU A 14 21.41 -16.35 36.73
N CYS A 15 20.61 -15.62 35.96
CA CYS A 15 19.19 -15.42 36.27
C CYS A 15 18.39 -16.73 36.12
N GLU A 16 18.68 -17.54 35.11
CA GLU A 16 18.05 -18.84 34.87
C GLU A 16 18.42 -19.85 35.96
N MET A 17 19.70 -19.92 36.33
CA MET A 17 20.19 -20.77 37.42
C MET A 17 19.57 -20.43 38.78
N ASN A 18 19.24 -19.16 39.03
CA ASN A 18 18.63 -18.70 40.27
C ASN A 18 17.10 -18.58 40.20
N SER A 19 16.46 -18.99 39.10
CA SER A 19 15.01 -18.83 38.88
C SER A 19 14.51 -17.38 39.05
N PHE A 20 15.36 -16.39 38.79
CA PHE A 20 15.04 -14.97 38.98
C PHE A 20 14.34 -14.40 37.73
N LYS A 21 13.02 -14.58 37.66
CA LYS A 21 12.18 -14.25 36.49
C LYS A 21 12.17 -12.76 36.14
N ASP A 22 12.14 -11.88 37.14
CA ASP A 22 12.06 -10.43 36.92
C ASP A 22 13.34 -9.86 36.28
N GLY A 23 14.51 -10.39 36.65
CA GLY A 23 15.78 -10.01 36.04
C GLY A 23 15.94 -10.54 34.61
N LEU A 24 15.44 -11.74 34.34
CA LEU A 24 15.43 -12.35 33.01
C LEU A 24 14.56 -11.54 32.04
N LEU A 25 13.36 -11.13 32.49
CA LEU A 25 12.46 -10.25 31.74
C LEU A 25 13.10 -8.90 31.42
N PHE A 26 13.77 -8.28 32.39
CA PHE A 26 14.48 -7.01 32.18
C PHE A 26 15.64 -7.13 31.19
N LEU A 27 16.41 -8.23 31.26
CA LEU A 27 17.50 -8.51 30.33
C LEU A 27 16.98 -8.72 28.91
N TYR A 28 15.93 -9.51 28.73
CA TYR A 28 15.33 -9.74 27.40
C TYR A 28 14.67 -8.49 26.81
N GLU A 29 14.06 -7.63 27.62
CA GLU A 29 13.53 -6.33 27.18
C GLU A 29 14.65 -5.41 26.69
N LYS A 30 15.80 -5.40 27.38
CA LYS A 30 16.99 -4.62 26.98
C LYS A 30 17.66 -5.17 25.71
N MET A 31 17.60 -6.48 25.48
CA MET A 31 18.15 -7.14 24.29
C MET A 31 17.20 -7.13 23.08
N LYS A 32 15.96 -6.67 23.23
CA LYS A 32 14.90 -6.75 22.21
C LYS A 32 14.56 -8.19 21.79
N LEU A 33 14.79 -9.17 22.67
CA LEU A 33 14.45 -10.58 22.44
C LEU A 33 12.99 -10.84 22.80
N TYR A 34 12.07 -10.25 22.03
CA TYR A 34 10.65 -10.20 22.35
C TYR A 34 9.97 -11.58 22.37
N LYS A 35 10.47 -12.55 21.60
CA LYS A 35 9.94 -13.92 21.56
C LYS A 35 10.20 -14.67 22.87
N GLU A 36 11.37 -14.48 23.47
CA GLU A 36 11.75 -15.12 24.74
C GLU A 36 10.99 -14.51 25.93
N VAL A 37 10.74 -13.19 25.91
CA VAL A 37 9.89 -12.51 26.90
C VAL A 37 8.49 -13.14 26.93
N ILE A 38 7.89 -13.32 25.76
CA ILE A 38 6.56 -13.91 25.64
C ILE A 38 6.58 -15.38 26.10
N ALA A 39 7.61 -16.15 25.74
CA ALA A 39 7.75 -17.53 26.19
C ALA A 39 7.80 -17.65 27.73
N CYS A 40 8.51 -16.73 28.41
CA CYS A 40 8.53 -16.68 29.87
C CYS A 40 7.15 -16.38 30.48
N TYR A 41 6.38 -15.48 29.89
CA TYR A 41 5.03 -15.19 30.36
C TYR A 41 4.02 -16.31 30.04
N MET A 42 4.18 -16.99 28.90
CA MET A 42 3.41 -18.19 28.54
C MET A 42 3.64 -19.31 29.57
N GLN A 43 4.88 -19.53 30.00
CA GLN A 43 5.19 -20.50 31.08
C GLN A 43 4.65 -20.10 32.45
N ALA A 44 4.42 -18.80 32.67
CA ALA A 44 3.90 -18.27 33.93
C ALA A 44 2.36 -18.24 33.99
N HIS A 45 1.66 -18.56 32.90
CA HIS A 45 0.19 -18.46 32.76
C HIS A 45 -0.40 -17.09 33.17
N ASP A 46 0.38 -16.00 33.03
CA ASP A 46 -0.06 -14.65 33.36
C ASP A 46 -0.60 -13.94 32.10
N HIS A 47 -1.88 -14.17 31.82
CA HIS A 47 -2.52 -13.73 30.57
C HIS A 47 -2.61 -12.20 30.44
N ASP A 48 -2.85 -11.49 31.55
CA ASP A 48 -2.99 -10.03 31.56
C ASP A 48 -1.65 -9.32 31.27
N LYS A 49 -0.57 -9.74 31.94
CA LYS A 49 0.76 -9.15 31.70
C LYS A 49 1.29 -9.48 30.31
N LEU A 50 0.94 -10.65 29.79
CA LEU A 50 1.34 -11.08 28.47
C LEU A 50 0.66 -10.24 27.37
N ILE A 51 -0.64 -9.93 27.47
CA ILE A 51 -1.32 -9.03 26.52
C ILE A 51 -0.73 -7.61 26.63
N ALA A 52 -0.48 -7.12 27.85
CA ALA A 52 0.14 -5.82 28.06
C ALA A 52 1.56 -5.74 27.48
N CYS A 53 2.32 -6.84 27.54
CA CYS A 53 3.64 -6.96 26.96
C CYS A 53 3.56 -6.97 25.42
N CYS A 54 2.71 -7.80 24.83
CA CYS A 54 2.47 -7.82 23.38
C CYS A 54 1.97 -6.46 22.86
N ARG A 55 1.18 -5.72 23.64
CA ARG A 55 0.75 -4.36 23.27
C ARG A 55 1.93 -3.39 23.15
N LYS A 56 2.92 -3.47 24.04
CA LYS A 56 4.12 -2.64 24.00
C LYS A 56 5.10 -3.09 22.92
N LEU A 57 5.20 -4.40 22.71
CA LEU A 57 6.22 -5.02 21.87
C LEU A 57 5.76 -5.35 20.44
N GLY A 58 4.46 -5.38 20.19
CA GLY A 58 3.85 -5.64 18.88
C GLY A 58 3.52 -4.38 18.09
N ASP A 59 3.74 -3.19 18.65
CA ASP A 59 3.48 -1.93 17.95
C ASP A 59 4.55 -1.70 16.86
N SER A 60 4.13 -1.81 15.60
CA SER A 60 4.97 -1.60 14.41
C SER A 60 5.63 -0.21 14.41
N THR A 61 5.03 0.77 15.10
CA THR A 61 5.58 2.12 15.22
C THR A 61 6.83 2.20 16.11
N GLN A 62 7.05 1.23 17.00
CA GLN A 62 8.23 1.15 17.87
C GLN A 62 9.28 0.13 17.39
N GLY A 63 9.09 -0.46 16.21
CA GLY A 63 9.96 -1.52 15.68
C GLY A 63 9.67 -2.90 16.29
N GLY A 64 8.43 -3.10 16.76
CA GLY A 64 7.93 -4.39 17.22
C GLY A 64 7.71 -5.40 16.10
N ASP A 65 7.64 -6.68 16.44
CA ASP A 65 7.35 -7.77 15.51
C ASP A 65 5.85 -8.13 15.58
N PRO A 66 5.03 -7.84 14.56
CA PRO A 66 3.62 -8.20 14.56
C PRO A 66 3.40 -9.72 14.67
N SER A 67 4.39 -10.55 14.31
CA SER A 67 4.28 -12.01 14.43
C SER A 67 4.00 -12.48 15.86
N LEU A 68 4.33 -11.67 16.86
CA LEU A 68 4.11 -11.96 18.27
C LEU A 68 2.62 -12.14 18.60
N TRP A 69 1.73 -11.41 17.91
CA TRP A 69 0.28 -11.61 18.06
C TRP A 69 -0.16 -12.97 17.51
N GLY A 70 0.51 -13.47 16.47
CA GLY A 70 0.26 -14.80 15.92
C GLY A 70 0.76 -15.93 16.82
N ASP A 71 1.96 -15.78 17.39
CA ASP A 71 2.50 -16.72 18.38
C ASP A 71 1.61 -16.78 19.62
N LEU A 72 1.09 -15.62 20.05
CA LEU A 72 0.15 -15.54 21.15
C LEU A 72 -1.19 -16.22 20.84
N LEU A 73 -1.75 -15.98 19.66
CA LEU A 73 -2.98 -16.65 19.25
C LEU A 73 -2.80 -18.17 19.20
N LYS A 74 -1.64 -18.64 18.75
CA LYS A 74 -1.29 -20.07 18.75
C LYS A 74 -1.24 -20.63 20.17
N TYR A 75 -0.63 -19.91 21.11
CA TYR A 75 -0.64 -20.31 22.51
C TYR A 75 -2.06 -20.45 23.06
N PHE A 76 -2.94 -19.46 22.86
CA PHE A 76 -4.35 -19.57 23.29
C PHE A 76 -5.14 -20.67 22.56
N GLY A 77 -4.76 -21.00 21.32
CA GLY A 77 -5.32 -22.12 20.57
C GLY A 77 -4.87 -23.50 21.07
N ASP A 78 -3.65 -23.60 21.61
CA ASP A 78 -3.12 -24.84 22.19
C ASP A 78 -3.48 -24.98 23.68
N LEU A 79 -3.81 -23.86 24.36
CA LEU A 79 -4.22 -23.82 25.76
C LEU A 79 -5.67 -24.28 25.91
N GLY A 80 -5.94 -25.46 26.44
CA GLY A 80 -7.30 -26.01 26.62
C GLY A 80 -8.16 -25.33 27.70
N GLU A 81 -8.07 -24.01 27.85
CA GLU A 81 -8.78 -23.20 28.84
C GLU A 81 -9.75 -22.22 28.18
N ASP A 82 -10.76 -21.74 28.93
CA ASP A 82 -11.70 -20.70 28.46
C ASP A 82 -11.08 -19.30 28.63
N CYS A 83 -10.25 -18.91 27.66
CA CYS A 83 -9.66 -17.56 27.56
C CYS A 83 -10.45 -16.66 26.60
N SER A 84 -11.79 -16.72 26.66
CA SER A 84 -12.66 -16.03 25.70
C SER A 84 -12.56 -14.50 25.74
N LYS A 85 -12.15 -13.88 26.86
CA LYS A 85 -12.00 -12.41 26.97
C LYS A 85 -10.67 -11.95 26.38
N GLU A 86 -9.62 -12.66 26.72
CA GLU A 86 -8.24 -12.45 26.31
C GLU A 86 -8.12 -12.64 24.79
N VAL A 87 -8.74 -13.69 24.26
CA VAL A 87 -8.78 -13.94 22.81
C VAL A 87 -9.54 -12.83 22.07
N LYS A 88 -10.66 -12.31 22.61
CA LYS A 88 -11.34 -11.16 21.98
C LYS A 88 -10.45 -9.94 21.92
N GLU A 89 -9.70 -9.68 22.99
CA GLU A 89 -8.77 -8.55 23.03
C GLU A 89 -7.61 -8.74 22.05
N VAL A 90 -7.05 -9.94 21.94
CA VAL A 90 -6.02 -10.25 20.93
C VAL A 90 -6.56 -10.12 19.50
N LEU A 91 -7.79 -10.59 19.25
CA LEU A 91 -8.41 -10.50 17.92
C LEU A 91 -8.63 -9.05 17.47
N THR A 92 -8.94 -8.11 18.36
CA THR A 92 -9.08 -6.69 17.97
C THR A 92 -7.73 -6.06 17.58
N TYR A 93 -6.62 -6.49 18.19
CA TYR A 93 -5.29 -6.07 17.78
C TYR A 93 -4.86 -6.69 16.45
N ILE A 94 -5.15 -7.98 16.24
CA ILE A 94 -4.92 -8.65 14.96
C ILE A 94 -5.75 -8.00 13.84
N GLU A 95 -7.00 -7.61 14.13
CA GLU A 95 -7.89 -6.88 13.20
C GLU A 95 -7.30 -5.53 12.79
N ARG A 96 -6.75 -4.79 13.74
CA ARG A 96 -6.18 -3.46 13.52
C ARG A 96 -4.90 -3.48 12.71
N ASP A 97 -4.00 -4.41 13.03
CA ASP A 97 -2.64 -4.46 12.49
C ASP A 97 -2.53 -5.41 11.28
N ASP A 98 -3.66 -6.01 10.84
CA ASP A 98 -3.79 -6.95 9.71
C ASP A 98 -2.73 -8.07 9.69
N VAL A 99 -2.41 -8.57 10.89
CA VAL A 99 -1.26 -9.46 11.10
C VAL A 99 -1.49 -10.84 10.49
N LEU A 100 -2.72 -11.36 10.57
CA LEU A 100 -3.05 -12.73 10.19
C LEU A 100 -4.31 -12.81 9.34
N PRO A 101 -4.30 -13.63 8.26
CA PRO A 101 -5.51 -13.94 7.51
C PRO A 101 -6.57 -14.60 8.40
N PRO A 102 -7.88 -14.29 8.21
CA PRO A 102 -8.96 -14.88 9.01
C PRO A 102 -8.98 -16.40 9.02
N ILE A 103 -8.54 -17.03 7.93
CA ILE A 103 -8.45 -18.49 7.82
C ILE A 103 -7.40 -19.08 8.79
N VAL A 104 -6.27 -18.41 8.97
CA VAL A 104 -5.20 -18.84 9.88
C VAL A 104 -5.68 -18.71 11.32
N VAL A 105 -6.38 -17.62 11.63
CA VAL A 105 -7.01 -17.40 12.95
C VAL A 105 -8.00 -18.52 13.27
N LEU A 106 -8.90 -18.85 12.33
CA LEU A 106 -9.86 -19.93 12.47
C LEU A 106 -9.21 -21.29 12.70
N GLN A 107 -8.22 -21.66 11.88
CA GLN A 107 -7.51 -22.93 12.01
C GLN A 107 -6.78 -23.06 13.34
N THR A 108 -6.23 -21.96 13.84
CA THR A 108 -5.51 -21.92 15.12
C THR A 108 -6.46 -22.10 16.30
N LEU A 109 -7.58 -21.38 16.31
CA LEU A 109 -8.56 -21.44 17.40
C LEU A 109 -9.39 -22.74 17.38
N SER A 110 -9.57 -23.37 16.21
CA SER A 110 -10.27 -24.66 16.07
C SER A 110 -9.62 -25.80 16.86
N LYS A 111 -8.33 -25.70 17.19
CA LYS A 111 -7.62 -26.70 18.00
C LYS A 111 -8.09 -26.75 19.45
N ASN A 112 -8.65 -25.65 19.95
CA ASN A 112 -9.10 -25.54 21.32
C ASN A 112 -10.57 -25.95 21.43
N SER A 113 -10.86 -27.04 22.15
CA SER A 113 -12.22 -27.52 22.39
C SER A 113 -13.03 -26.68 23.40
N CYS A 114 -12.36 -25.83 24.19
CA CYS A 114 -12.98 -24.97 25.19
C CYS A 114 -13.43 -23.62 24.63
N LEU A 115 -12.84 -23.17 23.51
CA LEU A 115 -13.22 -21.90 22.89
C LEU A 115 -14.48 -22.07 22.02
N THR A 116 -15.47 -21.24 22.31
CA THR A 116 -16.71 -21.22 21.53
C THR A 116 -16.56 -20.37 20.27
N LEU A 117 -17.11 -20.85 19.15
CA LEU A 117 -17.10 -20.14 17.86
C LEU A 117 -17.75 -18.74 17.93
N SER A 118 -18.58 -18.49 18.94
CA SER A 118 -19.18 -17.18 19.21
C SER A 118 -18.13 -16.07 19.41
N VAL A 119 -16.94 -16.42 19.92
CA VAL A 119 -15.85 -15.47 20.15
C VAL A 119 -15.29 -14.91 18.85
N VAL A 120 -15.23 -15.74 17.80
CA VAL A 120 -14.57 -15.41 16.53
C VAL A 120 -15.58 -15.00 15.45
N LYS A 121 -16.85 -15.38 15.60
CA LYS A 121 -17.92 -15.11 14.63
C LYS A 121 -18.02 -13.62 14.27
N ASP A 122 -18.03 -12.74 15.26
CA ASP A 122 -18.18 -11.30 15.02
C ASP A 122 -16.94 -10.71 14.33
N TYR A 123 -15.75 -11.20 14.69
CA TYR A 123 -14.50 -10.82 14.03
C TYR A 123 -14.50 -11.23 12.55
N ILE A 124 -14.85 -12.48 12.25
CA ILE A 124 -14.90 -12.97 10.86
C ILE A 124 -15.96 -12.24 10.05
N ALA A 125 -17.14 -12.00 10.63
CA ALA A 125 -18.22 -11.29 9.97
C ALA A 125 -17.78 -9.87 9.57
N ARG A 126 -17.16 -9.12 10.49
CA ARG A 126 -16.63 -7.78 10.20
C ARG A 126 -15.53 -7.80 9.14
N LYS A 127 -14.56 -8.70 9.25
CA LYS A 127 -13.46 -8.77 8.30
C LYS A 127 -13.95 -9.17 6.90
N LEU A 128 -14.86 -10.14 6.78
CA LEU A 128 -15.47 -10.51 5.50
C LEU A 128 -16.28 -9.38 4.90
N GLU A 129 -17.03 -8.64 5.71
CA GLU A 129 -17.78 -7.46 5.25
C GLU A 129 -16.84 -6.36 4.74
N GLN A 130 -15.75 -6.09 5.46
CA GLN A 130 -14.72 -5.14 5.04
C GLN A 130 -14.07 -5.55 3.71
N GLU A 131 -13.62 -6.80 3.59
CA GLU A 131 -13.02 -7.31 2.35
C GLU A 131 -14.03 -7.29 1.18
N SER A 132 -15.29 -7.64 1.43
CA SER A 132 -16.34 -7.60 0.40
C SER A 132 -16.59 -6.17 -0.08
N LYS A 133 -16.55 -5.19 0.82
CA LYS A 133 -16.68 -3.77 0.48
C LYS A 133 -15.50 -3.29 -0.37
N LEU A 134 -14.28 -3.67 -0.02
CA LEU A 134 -13.08 -3.34 -0.80
C LEU A 134 -13.18 -3.90 -2.23
N ILE A 135 -13.59 -5.18 -2.37
CA ILE A 135 -13.80 -5.81 -3.68
C ILE A 135 -14.84 -5.05 -4.52
N GLU A 136 -15.92 -4.60 -3.89
CA GLU A 136 -16.98 -3.86 -4.59
C GLU A 136 -16.51 -2.46 -5.02
N ASP A 137 -15.76 -1.75 -4.18
CA ASP A 137 -15.21 -0.44 -4.49
C ASP A 137 -14.13 -0.53 -5.60
N ASP A 138 -13.32 -1.59 -5.60
CA ASP A 138 -12.36 -1.89 -6.66
C ASP A 138 -13.08 -2.20 -7.99
N ARG A 139 -14.15 -3.00 -7.98
CA ARG A 139 -14.96 -3.30 -9.17
C ARG A 139 -15.54 -2.03 -9.79
N LYS A 140 -16.14 -1.16 -8.98
CA LYS A 140 -16.66 0.14 -9.46
C LYS A 140 -15.57 1.00 -10.08
N SER A 141 -14.39 1.01 -9.48
CA SER A 141 -13.24 1.75 -10.01
C SER A 141 -12.78 1.19 -11.36
N ILE A 142 -12.72 -0.14 -11.48
CA ILE A 142 -12.38 -0.83 -12.75
C ILE A 142 -13.39 -0.46 -13.84
N ASP A 143 -14.69 -0.55 -13.56
CA ASP A 143 -15.73 -0.25 -14.54
C ASP A 143 -15.64 1.21 -15.02
N LYS A 144 -15.44 2.15 -14.09
CA LYS A 144 -15.23 3.57 -14.41
C LYS A 144 -14.01 3.78 -15.31
N TYR A 145 -12.86 3.20 -14.97
CA TYR A 145 -11.64 3.35 -15.76
C TYR A 145 -11.76 2.68 -17.14
N GLN A 146 -12.50 1.57 -17.25
CA GLN A 146 -12.79 0.93 -18.53
C GLN A 146 -13.66 1.84 -19.41
N GLU A 147 -14.73 2.42 -18.85
CA GLU A 147 -15.59 3.35 -19.58
C GLU A 147 -14.79 4.56 -20.09
N GLU A 148 -14.04 5.22 -19.22
CA GLU A 148 -13.18 6.37 -19.57
C GLU A 148 -12.15 5.99 -20.65
N THR A 149 -11.52 4.81 -20.54
CA THR A 149 -10.56 4.33 -21.54
C THR A 149 -11.23 4.08 -22.89
N THR A 150 -12.43 3.49 -22.91
CA THR A 150 -13.15 3.27 -24.17
C THR A 150 -13.61 4.58 -24.81
N SER A 151 -14.05 5.55 -24.01
CA SER A 151 -14.41 6.89 -24.47
C SER A 151 -13.21 7.60 -25.10
N MET A 152 -12.07 7.62 -24.40
CA MET A 152 -10.83 8.23 -24.89
C MET A 152 -10.33 7.56 -26.18
N ARG A 153 -10.45 6.22 -26.30
CA ARG A 153 -10.09 5.51 -27.53
C ARG A 153 -11.01 5.88 -28.70
N LYS A 154 -12.31 6.06 -28.46
CA LYS A 154 -13.25 6.52 -29.49
C LYS A 154 -12.91 7.94 -29.93
N GLU A 155 -12.64 8.85 -28.98
CA GLU A 155 -12.22 10.21 -29.28
C GLU A 155 -10.94 10.25 -30.13
N ILE A 156 -9.92 9.45 -29.77
CA ILE A 156 -8.69 9.31 -30.58
C ILE A 156 -9.01 8.85 -32.00
N GLN A 157 -9.91 7.87 -32.16
CA GLN A 157 -10.28 7.36 -33.48
C GLN A 157 -11.02 8.44 -34.29
N GLU A 158 -11.97 9.15 -33.69
CA GLU A 158 -12.70 10.24 -34.32
C GLU A 158 -11.77 11.37 -34.77
N LEU A 159 -10.83 11.79 -33.93
CA LEU A 159 -9.84 12.83 -34.26
C LEU A 159 -8.89 12.40 -35.39
N ARG A 160 -8.66 11.09 -35.59
CA ARG A 160 -7.79 10.57 -36.65
C ARG A 160 -8.49 10.41 -37.99
N THR A 161 -9.77 10.03 -38.01
CA THR A 161 -10.47 9.67 -39.25
C THR A 161 -11.49 10.68 -39.72
N ASN A 162 -12.05 11.49 -38.83
CA ASN A 162 -13.16 12.38 -39.15
C ASN A 162 -12.70 13.83 -39.25
N ALA A 163 -13.20 14.55 -40.26
CA ALA A 163 -13.01 15.99 -40.33
C ALA A 163 -13.84 16.68 -39.23
N LYS A 164 -13.18 17.48 -38.39
CA LYS A 164 -13.85 18.33 -37.41
C LYS A 164 -14.37 19.60 -38.08
N ILE A 165 -15.64 19.92 -37.86
CA ILE A 165 -16.25 21.17 -38.31
C ILE A 165 -16.03 22.23 -37.22
N PHE A 166 -15.36 23.32 -37.57
CA PHE A 166 -15.17 24.46 -36.69
C PHE A 166 -16.32 25.46 -36.90
N GLN A 167 -17.23 25.53 -35.93
CA GLN A 167 -18.36 26.48 -35.93
C GLN A 167 -18.07 27.74 -35.11
N LEU A 168 -16.93 27.83 -34.43
CA LEU A 168 -16.60 29.01 -33.64
C LEU A 168 -16.37 30.20 -34.56
N SER A 169 -17.19 31.23 -34.36
CA SER A 169 -17.13 32.50 -35.05
C SER A 169 -16.39 33.59 -34.25
N LYS A 170 -15.80 33.25 -33.10
CA LYS A 170 -15.11 34.20 -32.21
C LYS A 170 -13.70 33.70 -31.84
N CYS A 171 -12.77 34.65 -31.76
CA CYS A 171 -11.38 34.40 -31.39
C CYS A 171 -11.29 34.17 -29.87
N THR A 172 -10.60 33.10 -29.44
CA THR A 172 -10.45 32.78 -28.01
C THR A 172 -9.64 33.84 -27.25
N ALA A 173 -8.65 34.47 -27.89
CA ALA A 173 -7.80 35.48 -27.23
C ALA A 173 -8.45 36.86 -27.10
N CYS A 174 -9.10 37.37 -28.15
CA CYS A 174 -9.64 38.73 -28.16
C CYS A 174 -11.18 38.79 -28.14
N THR A 175 -11.86 37.64 -28.19
CA THR A 175 -13.34 37.47 -28.16
C THR A 175 -14.12 38.10 -29.31
N PHE A 176 -13.47 38.85 -30.20
CA PHE A 176 -14.06 39.41 -31.41
C PHE A 176 -14.37 38.33 -32.45
N THR A 177 -15.23 38.67 -33.41
CA THR A 177 -15.57 37.78 -34.52
C THR A 177 -14.32 37.40 -35.32
N LEU A 178 -14.18 36.12 -35.63
CA LEU A 178 -13.10 35.59 -36.45
C LEU A 178 -13.24 36.10 -37.87
N ASP A 179 -12.24 36.83 -38.34
CA ASP A 179 -12.01 37.18 -39.72
C ASP A 179 -10.79 36.43 -40.26
N LEU A 180 -10.75 36.29 -41.59
CA LEU A 180 -9.64 35.61 -42.26
C LEU A 180 -8.41 36.53 -42.31
N PRO A 181 -7.18 36.04 -42.08
CA PRO A 181 -6.81 34.63 -41.82
C PRO A 181 -6.97 34.21 -40.35
N ALA A 182 -7.53 33.01 -40.13
CA ALA A 182 -7.74 32.40 -38.83
C ALA A 182 -7.06 31.02 -38.74
N VAL A 183 -6.65 30.64 -37.53
CA VAL A 183 -6.04 29.34 -37.22
C VAL A 183 -6.95 28.60 -36.24
N HIS A 184 -7.24 27.34 -36.56
CA HIS A 184 -8.11 26.48 -35.77
C HIS A 184 -7.32 25.27 -35.26
N PHE A 185 -7.32 25.07 -33.94
CA PHE A 185 -6.68 23.90 -33.31
C PHE A 185 -7.70 22.80 -33.08
N MET A 186 -7.26 21.54 -33.14
CA MET A 186 -8.14 20.37 -32.92
C MET A 186 -8.74 20.31 -31.51
N CYS A 187 -8.22 21.08 -30.54
CA CYS A 187 -8.84 21.31 -29.24
C CYS A 187 -10.06 22.28 -29.29
N MET A 188 -10.57 22.60 -30.49
CA MET A 188 -11.69 23.52 -30.76
C MET A 188 -11.42 25.00 -30.46
N HIS A 189 -10.21 25.37 -30.05
CA HIS A 189 -9.82 26.76 -29.91
C HIS A 189 -9.47 27.38 -31.26
N SER A 190 -9.97 28.60 -31.49
CA SER A 190 -9.84 29.31 -32.76
C SER A 190 -9.33 30.72 -32.51
N PHE A 191 -8.34 31.14 -33.28
CA PHE A 191 -7.66 32.43 -33.08
C PHE A 191 -7.48 33.15 -34.41
N HIS A 192 -7.46 34.49 -34.38
CA HIS A 192 -6.92 35.24 -35.50
C HIS A 192 -5.42 34.97 -35.62
N LEU A 193 -4.89 34.95 -36.85
CA LEU A 193 -3.45 34.83 -37.07
C LEU A 193 -2.65 35.90 -36.28
N ARG A 194 -3.16 37.14 -36.27
CA ARG A 194 -2.57 38.25 -35.49
C ARG A 194 -2.59 38.06 -33.97
N CYS A 195 -3.51 37.25 -33.45
CA CYS A 195 -3.66 37.03 -32.00
C CYS A 195 -2.76 35.87 -31.51
N LEU A 196 -2.22 35.06 -32.41
CA LEU A 196 -1.30 33.96 -32.09
C LEU A 196 0.16 34.41 -31.94
N GLY A 197 0.54 35.54 -32.54
CA GLY A 197 1.93 36.00 -32.57
C GLY A 197 2.83 34.98 -33.26
N ASP A 198 4.00 34.68 -32.66
CA ASP A 198 4.99 33.74 -33.23
C ASP A 198 4.66 32.24 -32.98
N ASN A 199 3.62 31.93 -32.20
CA ASN A 199 3.30 30.55 -31.77
C ASN A 199 2.17 29.92 -32.60
N GLU A 200 2.32 29.88 -33.93
CA GLU A 200 1.29 29.32 -34.83
C GLU A 200 1.09 27.80 -34.68
N LYS A 201 2.00 27.10 -33.99
CA LYS A 201 2.01 25.62 -33.89
C LYS A 201 1.29 25.06 -32.67
N GLU A 202 1.04 25.88 -31.65
CA GLU A 202 0.47 25.41 -30.37
C GLU A 202 -0.66 26.33 -29.90
N CYS A 203 -1.73 25.73 -29.38
CA CYS A 203 -2.81 26.49 -28.76
C CYS A 203 -2.33 27.10 -27.43
N PRO A 204 -2.37 28.43 -27.24
CA PRO A 204 -1.91 29.06 -26.00
C PRO A 204 -2.65 28.61 -24.74
N GLU A 205 -3.95 28.28 -24.86
CA GLU A 205 -4.78 27.82 -23.73
C GLU A 205 -4.41 26.40 -23.28
N CYS A 206 -4.17 25.49 -24.23
CA CYS A 206 -3.91 24.08 -23.94
C CYS A 206 -2.42 23.74 -23.82
N SER A 207 -1.52 24.59 -24.33
CA SER A 207 -0.08 24.34 -24.35
C SER A 207 0.54 24.14 -22.96
N PRO A 208 0.20 24.94 -21.92
CA PRO A 208 0.76 24.75 -20.57
C PRO A 208 0.47 23.36 -20.00
N GLU A 209 -0.78 22.91 -20.10
CA GLU A 209 -1.22 21.60 -19.61
C GLU A 209 -0.59 20.47 -20.43
N TYR A 210 -0.59 20.58 -21.77
CA TYR A 210 0.04 19.60 -22.64
C TYR A 210 1.55 19.47 -22.38
N ARG A 211 2.25 20.59 -22.13
CA ARG A 211 3.68 20.58 -21.77
C ARG A 211 3.93 19.90 -20.44
N ALA A 212 3.11 20.13 -19.43
CA ALA A 212 3.24 19.45 -18.13
C ALA A 212 3.08 17.93 -18.26
N VAL A 213 2.12 17.47 -19.09
CA VAL A 213 1.93 16.05 -19.40
C VAL A 213 3.14 15.47 -20.13
N LEU A 214 3.65 16.16 -21.15
CA LEU A 214 4.83 15.73 -21.90
C LEU A 214 6.10 15.68 -21.04
N GLU A 215 6.29 16.65 -20.15
CA GLU A 215 7.41 16.68 -19.21
C GLU A 215 7.32 15.52 -18.22
N THR A 216 6.13 15.28 -17.67
CA THR A 216 5.87 14.12 -16.80
C THR A 216 6.23 12.82 -17.52
N ARG A 217 5.77 12.64 -18.75
CA ARG A 217 6.11 11.47 -19.57
C ARG A 217 7.61 11.34 -19.79
N ARG A 218 8.30 12.44 -20.10
CA ARG A 218 9.76 12.46 -20.31
C ARG A 218 10.51 12.06 -19.05
N ASN A 219 10.08 12.56 -17.89
CA ASN A 219 10.65 12.21 -16.59
C ASN A 219 10.45 10.73 -16.28
N LEU A 220 9.27 10.17 -16.57
CA LEU A 220 9.00 8.74 -16.43
C LEU A 220 9.89 7.89 -17.35
N GLU A 221 10.07 8.30 -18.61
CA GLU A 221 10.96 7.60 -19.56
C GLU A 221 12.44 7.70 -19.19
N GLN A 222 12.88 8.75 -18.51
CA GLN A 222 14.23 8.86 -17.96
C GLN A 222 14.40 7.97 -16.73
N ASN A 223 13.45 8.02 -15.80
CA ASN A 223 13.45 7.16 -14.60
C ASN A 223 13.40 5.67 -14.97
N ALA A 224 12.73 5.31 -16.06
CA ALA A 224 12.69 3.95 -16.59
C ALA A 224 14.06 3.36 -16.95
N LYS A 225 15.06 4.20 -17.22
CA LYS A 225 16.42 3.75 -17.59
C LYS A 225 17.26 3.38 -16.37
N ASP A 226 16.87 3.80 -15.18
CA ASP A 226 17.59 3.57 -13.93
C ASP A 226 16.97 2.39 -13.17
N GLN A 227 17.40 1.19 -13.54
CA GLN A 227 16.93 -0.06 -12.93
C GLN A 227 17.39 -0.18 -11.47
N ASP A 228 18.56 0.36 -11.12
CA ASP A 228 19.12 0.26 -9.77
C ASP A 228 18.26 1.05 -8.77
N ARG A 229 17.81 2.24 -9.15
CA ARG A 229 16.86 3.02 -8.34
C ARG A 229 15.55 2.28 -8.10
N PHE A 230 15.02 1.59 -9.11
CA PHE A 230 13.82 0.76 -8.95
C PHE A 230 14.04 -0.36 -7.93
N PHE A 231 15.12 -1.15 -8.07
CA PHE A 231 15.40 -2.24 -7.13
C PHE A 231 15.69 -1.74 -5.72
N HIS A 232 16.35 -0.59 -5.57
CA HIS A 232 16.52 0.05 -4.27
C HIS A 232 15.17 0.43 -3.66
N GLN A 233 14.28 1.05 -4.44
CA GLN A 233 12.96 1.47 -3.96
C GLN A 233 12.10 0.27 -3.56
N VAL A 234 12.12 -0.82 -4.33
CA VAL A 234 11.42 -2.07 -4.01
C VAL A 234 11.96 -2.69 -2.72
N LYS A 235 13.29 -2.75 -2.55
CA LYS A 235 13.92 -3.30 -1.33
C LYS A 235 13.69 -2.45 -0.09
N SER A 236 13.57 -1.13 -0.23
CA SER A 236 13.34 -0.22 0.88
C SER A 236 11.87 -0.08 1.28
N SER A 237 10.95 -0.49 0.39
CA SER A 237 9.50 -0.36 0.64
C SER A 237 8.99 -1.46 1.56
N LYS A 238 8.00 -1.12 2.40
CA LYS A 238 7.25 -2.11 3.17
C LYS A 238 6.38 -3.00 2.28
N ASP A 239 5.86 -2.43 1.20
CA ASP A 239 5.11 -3.14 0.18
C ASP A 239 5.82 -2.98 -1.16
N GLY A 240 6.57 -4.02 -1.55
CA GLY A 240 7.26 -4.06 -2.84
C GLY A 240 6.29 -4.20 -4.02
N PHE A 241 5.12 -4.82 -3.82
CA PHE A 241 4.14 -5.01 -4.88
C PHE A 241 3.51 -3.68 -5.29
N SER A 242 3.15 -2.82 -4.34
CA SER A 242 2.65 -1.47 -4.64
C SER A 242 3.63 -0.65 -5.49
N VAL A 243 4.94 -0.72 -5.18
CA VAL A 243 5.97 -0.06 -6.01
C VAL A 243 5.99 -0.62 -7.43
N ILE A 244 5.93 -1.94 -7.57
CA ILE A 244 5.90 -2.58 -8.91
C ILE A 244 4.63 -2.17 -9.68
N ALA A 245 3.47 -2.17 -9.02
CA ALA A 245 2.19 -1.79 -9.62
C ALA A 245 2.19 -0.33 -10.08
N ASP A 246 2.79 0.59 -9.31
CA ASP A 246 2.96 2.00 -9.69
C ASP A 246 3.89 2.17 -10.91
N TYR A 247 4.99 1.43 -10.96
CA TYR A 247 5.87 1.46 -12.14
C TYR A 247 5.18 0.85 -13.38
N PHE A 248 4.35 -0.17 -13.20
CA PHE A 248 3.57 -0.77 -14.28
C PHE A 248 2.48 0.17 -14.78
N SER A 249 1.74 0.83 -13.88
CA SER A 249 0.66 1.78 -14.22
C SER A 249 1.20 3.01 -14.98
N LYS A 250 2.43 3.44 -14.66
CA LYS A 250 3.17 4.50 -15.38
C LYS A 250 3.72 4.07 -16.74
N GLY A 251 3.55 2.81 -17.13
CA GLY A 251 4.00 2.29 -18.42
C GLY A 251 5.52 2.19 -18.56
N ILE A 252 6.27 2.21 -17.45
CA ILE A 252 7.73 2.12 -17.42
C ILE A 252 8.18 0.71 -17.82
N VAL A 253 7.46 -0.32 -17.34
CA VAL A 253 7.82 -1.74 -17.51
C VAL A 253 7.27 -2.35 -18.80
N SER A 254 6.18 -1.79 -19.35
CA SER A 254 5.49 -2.33 -20.53
C SER A 254 6.15 -1.98 -21.86
N LYS A 255 7.18 -1.12 -21.85
CA LYS A 255 7.98 -0.77 -23.02
C LYS A 255 9.09 -1.82 -23.24
N THR A 256 8.71 -3.09 -23.38
CA THR A 256 9.62 -4.05 -24.02
C THR A 256 9.84 -3.54 -25.45
N ALA A 257 11.10 -3.21 -25.74
CA ALA A 257 11.50 -2.81 -27.06
C ALA A 257 11.01 -3.87 -28.05
N ASN A 258 10.10 -3.51 -28.97
CA ASN A 258 10.10 -4.10 -30.29
C ASN A 258 11.45 -3.70 -30.90
N GLY A 259 12.49 -4.45 -30.55
CA GLY A 259 13.75 -4.46 -31.25
C GLY A 259 13.43 -4.87 -32.67
N THR A 260 13.40 -3.90 -33.57
CA THR A 260 13.54 -4.14 -35.00
C THR A 260 14.80 -4.97 -35.19
N CYS A 261 14.63 -6.28 -35.38
CA CYS A 261 15.66 -7.13 -35.94
C CYS A 261 15.83 -6.66 -37.40
N SER A 262 16.81 -5.79 -37.61
CA SER A 262 17.26 -5.41 -38.93
C SER A 262 18.18 -6.51 -39.45
N THR A 263 17.69 -7.28 -40.42
CA THR A 263 18.52 -8.00 -41.41
C THR A 263 18.15 -7.47 -42.78
#